data_AF-A0A5D3CJM0-F1
#
_entry.id   AF-A0A5D3CJM0-F1
#
_cell.length_a   1.000
_cell.length_b   1.000
_cell.length_c   1.000
_cell.angle_alpha   90.00
_cell.angle_beta   90.00
_cell.angle_gamma   90.00
#
_symmetry.space_group_name_H-M   'P 1'
#
loop_
_entity.id
_entity.type
_entity.pdbx_description
1 polymer ?
#
loop_
_entity_poly.entity_id
_entity_poly.type
_entity_poly.pdbx_seq_one_letter_code
_entity_poly.pdbx_strand_id
1 'polypeptide(L)'
;MMPQDDQSDDFFDDSVKYPYNQNVVSHSLKKGPEKYYGTKSYMSVYNVSLSFGQSSSSNIWIVGGPTNSLGVLMTGWLVNPEVNGDFITRSFVYWTADGGATTGCYNMYCQGFVQVNPSHHVGAPLHPTSTYQGQQYDYQFTIIQIAGNWWVLVGENLGLGYWPKELVQNLVDGAEQIAWGGIAKPSIDGMSPMLGSGHKPNDNGDYNEGLFFVCFNCKFNHASNPNLSREEELEIERQLKLLNKPFIKTYKTKEGDIIDCVDINKQPALDHPLLKNHKVQTLPSEFISKLFKEDSISQSNNGILTSNNNNGEGCPIGFVPIRRTLKEDLIRLKSLSSNYKKQESSMKPQDDQSKDFSHDAVRFPYDQNVVSHSLIKATYYHGAKARIAVYNVSLSDENQSSSANIWVVGGPDESLNVLMAAVSGDSLPRTFVYWTTDRGATTGCYNMLCQGFVLVNPDIPVGSSILPASIYQGKQYDYQFSIVQAIGHWWVRVGDDQVGLGYWPSELFPNLLRGAEQVAWGGSAEPSLYSDESPPLGSGHKPNGRPDEACFVRNIQYIASNYILSIPTLDNTINYVSSSSCYDLISNENCDFDPFKYCFTFGGPGGQDCAATTA
;
A
#
# COMPACT_ATOMS: atom_id res chain seq x y z
N MET A 1 -29.55 52.17 -17.68
CA MET A 1 -28.13 52.61 -17.70
C MET A 1 -27.44 51.92 -16.55
N MET A 2 -26.80 50.80 -16.84
CA MET A 2 -25.77 50.19 -16.01
C MET A 2 -24.54 50.04 -16.91
N PRO A 3 -23.33 50.29 -16.40
CA PRO A 3 -22.17 50.59 -17.23
C PRO A 3 -21.66 49.32 -17.93
N GLN A 4 -21.30 49.50 -19.20
CA GLN A 4 -20.36 48.65 -19.90
C GLN A 4 -18.99 48.82 -19.22
N ASP A 5 -18.47 47.75 -18.64
CA ASP A 5 -17.02 47.54 -18.55
C ASP A 5 -16.72 46.29 -19.39
N ASP A 6 -16.54 46.55 -20.69
CA ASP A 6 -15.79 45.71 -21.62
C ASP A 6 -14.35 45.65 -21.11
N GLN A 7 -13.93 44.48 -20.62
CA GLN A 7 -12.56 43.95 -20.67
C GLN A 7 -12.55 42.59 -19.96
N SER A 8 -12.98 41.54 -20.67
CA SER A 8 -12.49 40.20 -20.34
C SER A 8 -11.04 40.14 -20.77
N ASP A 9 -10.14 40.46 -19.85
CA ASP A 9 -8.70 40.31 -19.96
C ASP A 9 -8.36 38.87 -20.39
N ASP A 10 -8.17 38.67 -21.70
CA ASP A 10 -7.51 37.53 -22.33
C ASP A 10 -6.07 37.49 -21.82
N PHE A 11 -5.84 36.80 -20.71
CA PHE A 11 -4.50 36.57 -20.16
C PHE A 11 -3.95 35.20 -20.61
N PHE A 12 -3.94 34.97 -21.93
CA PHE A 12 -2.79 34.35 -22.56
C PHE A 12 -1.94 35.49 -23.07
N ASP A 13 -0.81 35.73 -22.40
CA ASP A 13 0.23 36.59 -22.94
C ASP A 13 0.52 36.13 -24.38
N ASP A 14 0.37 37.03 -25.35
CA ASP A 14 0.72 36.92 -26.78
C ASP A 14 2.18 36.46 -27.04
N SER A 15 2.90 36.11 -25.97
CA SER A 15 4.28 35.69 -25.96
C SER A 15 4.46 34.21 -26.31
N VAL A 16 3.44 33.34 -26.15
CA VAL A 16 3.51 31.96 -26.68
C VAL A 16 3.20 31.94 -28.18
N LYS A 17 4.18 32.33 -28.99
CA LYS A 17 4.13 32.12 -30.45
C LYS A 17 4.26 30.63 -30.74
N TYR A 18 3.15 29.93 -30.87
CA TYR A 18 3.16 28.64 -31.55
C TYR A 18 3.66 28.86 -32.99
N PRO A 19 4.60 28.07 -33.51
CA PRO A 19 5.19 28.27 -34.84
C PRO A 19 4.21 28.09 -36.02
N TYR A 20 2.90 27.96 -35.77
CA TYR A 20 1.86 27.75 -36.77
C TYR A 20 0.55 28.48 -36.37
N ASN A 21 -0.22 28.95 -37.37
CA ASN A 21 -1.59 29.44 -37.16
C ASN A 21 -2.41 28.33 -36.46
N GLN A 22 -2.82 28.54 -35.22
CA GLN A 22 -3.67 27.63 -34.44
C GLN A 22 -4.74 28.45 -33.73
N ASN A 23 -5.95 27.90 -33.61
CA ASN A 23 -7.02 28.46 -32.80
C ASN A 23 -7.10 27.71 -31.49
N VAL A 24 -7.08 28.44 -30.37
CA VAL A 24 -7.11 27.88 -29.02
C VAL A 24 -8.34 28.39 -28.30
N VAL A 25 -9.06 27.48 -27.64
CA VAL A 25 -10.09 27.83 -26.65
C VAL A 25 -9.68 27.17 -25.35
N SER A 26 -9.54 27.94 -24.29
CA SER A 26 -9.01 27.43 -23.03
C SER A 26 -9.61 28.11 -21.81
N HIS A 27 -9.74 27.34 -20.75
CA HIS A 27 -9.87 27.83 -19.39
C HIS A 27 -8.54 27.58 -18.67
N SER A 28 -7.98 28.60 -18.03
CA SER A 28 -6.69 28.51 -17.35
C SER A 28 -6.78 29.11 -15.96
N LEU A 29 -6.06 28.53 -15.00
CA LEU A 29 -5.86 29.21 -13.74
C LEU A 29 -4.90 30.39 -13.91
N LYS A 30 -5.20 31.49 -13.22
CA LYS A 30 -4.36 32.69 -13.24
C LYS A 30 -2.96 32.36 -12.70
N LYS A 31 -1.93 32.88 -13.36
CA LYS A 31 -0.56 32.81 -12.85
C LYS A 31 -0.50 33.46 -11.45
N GLY A 32 -0.20 32.64 -10.44
CA GLY A 32 -0.14 33.05 -9.04
C GLY A 32 1.25 32.86 -8.44
N PRO A 33 1.44 33.25 -7.16
CA PRO A 33 2.68 32.96 -6.43
C PRO A 33 2.86 31.45 -6.16
N GLU A 34 1.76 30.68 -6.17
CA GLU A 34 1.77 29.23 -5.99
C GLU A 34 2.08 28.51 -7.31
N LYS A 35 2.87 27.43 -7.23
CA LYS A 35 3.14 26.52 -8.35
C LYS A 35 2.10 25.39 -8.37
N TYR A 36 1.83 24.87 -9.56
CA TYR A 36 0.91 23.74 -9.77
C TYR A 36 1.70 22.44 -9.97
N TYR A 37 1.37 21.41 -9.20
CA TYR A 37 2.06 20.11 -9.24
C TYR A 37 1.28 19.03 -9.98
N GLY A 38 0.14 19.39 -10.55
CA GLY A 38 -0.66 18.50 -11.35
C GLY A 38 -1.95 19.14 -11.81
N THR A 39 -2.59 18.48 -12.76
CA THR A 39 -3.91 18.79 -13.26
C THR A 39 -4.60 17.50 -13.68
N LYS A 40 -5.92 17.44 -13.49
CA LYS A 40 -6.78 16.32 -13.86
C LYS A 40 -8.01 16.87 -14.55
N SER A 41 -8.53 16.12 -15.51
CA SER A 41 -9.82 16.42 -16.10
C SER A 41 -10.50 15.19 -16.69
N TYR A 42 -11.83 15.17 -16.56
CA TYR A 42 -12.69 14.36 -17.41
C TYR A 42 -13.09 15.21 -18.60
N MET A 43 -12.81 14.74 -19.81
CA MET A 43 -13.16 15.43 -21.05
C MET A 43 -13.95 14.50 -21.95
N SER A 44 -15.01 15.02 -22.58
CA SER A 44 -15.74 14.25 -23.58
C SER A 44 -14.90 14.03 -24.84
N VAL A 45 -15.02 12.84 -25.44
CA VAL A 45 -14.21 12.43 -26.60
C VAL A 45 -15.07 12.38 -27.85
N TYR A 46 -14.72 13.20 -28.84
CA TYR A 46 -15.43 13.25 -30.12
C TYR A 46 -14.57 12.70 -31.25
N ASN A 47 -15.22 12.06 -32.22
CA ASN A 47 -14.61 11.76 -33.50
C ASN A 47 -14.94 12.87 -34.50
N VAL A 48 -13.96 13.72 -34.80
CA VAL A 48 -14.15 14.92 -35.63
C VAL A 48 -13.74 14.66 -37.07
N SER A 49 -14.56 15.14 -38.00
CA SER A 49 -14.25 15.05 -39.43
C SER A 49 -13.26 16.13 -39.83
N LEU A 50 -12.06 15.73 -40.26
CA LEU A 50 -10.98 16.65 -40.66
C LEU A 50 -10.68 16.55 -42.16
N SER A 51 -10.26 17.67 -42.74
CA SER A 51 -9.63 17.73 -44.06
C SER A 51 -8.12 17.59 -43.96
N PHE A 52 -7.46 17.35 -45.10
CA PHE A 52 -6.00 17.27 -45.17
C PHE A 52 -5.33 18.55 -44.62
N GLY A 53 -4.28 18.39 -43.81
CA GLY A 53 -3.55 19.50 -43.17
C GLY A 53 -4.22 20.09 -41.92
N GLN A 54 -5.38 19.57 -41.50
CA GLN A 54 -6.05 19.99 -40.25
C GLN A 54 -5.71 19.05 -39.09
N SER A 55 -5.77 19.60 -37.87
CA SER A 55 -5.77 18.81 -36.64
C SER A 55 -6.71 19.42 -35.60
N SER A 56 -7.29 18.58 -34.75
CA SER A 56 -8.19 19.00 -33.68
C SER A 56 -7.92 18.17 -32.43
N SER A 57 -7.87 18.83 -31.28
CA SER A 57 -7.59 18.16 -30.02
C SER A 57 -8.33 18.79 -28.84
N SER A 58 -8.53 17.97 -27.80
CA SER A 58 -8.89 18.41 -26.46
C SER A 58 -7.83 17.95 -25.48
N ASN A 59 -7.41 18.87 -24.62
CA ASN A 59 -6.15 18.75 -23.92
C ASN A 59 -6.27 19.28 -22.49
N ILE A 60 -5.45 18.69 -21.63
CA ILE A 60 -4.92 19.36 -20.44
C ILE A 60 -3.45 19.66 -20.70
N TRP A 61 -3.00 20.83 -20.30
CA TRP A 61 -1.59 21.20 -20.40
C TRP A 61 -1.11 22.00 -19.21
N ILE A 62 0.19 21.92 -18.98
CA ILE A 62 0.90 22.64 -17.94
C ILE A 62 2.08 23.39 -18.56
N VAL A 63 2.37 24.57 -18.02
CA VAL A 63 3.32 25.52 -18.59
C VAL A 63 4.23 26.08 -17.51
N GLY A 64 5.51 26.27 -17.81
CA GLY A 64 6.47 26.91 -16.89
C GLY A 64 7.70 27.45 -17.61
N GLY A 65 8.33 28.45 -17.00
CA GLY A 65 9.50 29.13 -17.54
C GLY A 65 9.19 30.40 -18.34
N PRO A 66 10.23 31.15 -18.72
CA PRO A 66 10.07 32.37 -19.50
C PRO A 66 9.70 32.06 -20.95
N THR A 67 9.09 33.03 -21.63
CA THR A 67 8.60 32.93 -23.02
C THR A 67 9.58 32.29 -24.00
N ASN A 68 10.87 32.63 -23.90
CA ASN A 68 11.92 32.17 -24.82
C ASN A 68 12.48 30.78 -24.50
N SER A 69 12.07 30.17 -23.39
CA SER A 69 12.39 28.79 -23.01
C SER A 69 11.17 28.12 -22.37
N LEU A 70 10.00 28.26 -23.00
CA LEU A 70 8.74 27.86 -22.38
C LEU A 70 8.62 26.32 -22.36
N GLY A 71 8.58 25.75 -21.17
CA GLY A 71 8.29 24.33 -20.99
C GLY A 71 6.79 24.08 -21.08
N VAL A 72 6.36 23.20 -21.98
CA VAL A 72 4.96 22.80 -22.14
C VAL A 72 4.86 21.29 -22.13
N LEU A 73 4.00 20.74 -21.27
CA LEU A 73 3.61 19.34 -21.25
C LEU A 73 2.10 19.25 -21.45
N MET A 74 1.66 18.34 -22.31
CA MET A 74 0.26 18.25 -22.74
C MET A 74 -0.16 16.81 -22.96
N THR A 75 -1.40 16.49 -22.59
CA THR A 75 -2.03 15.19 -22.88
C THR A 75 -3.53 15.37 -23.10
N GLY A 76 -4.14 14.41 -23.78
CA GLY A 76 -5.59 14.38 -24.00
C GLY A 76 -5.92 13.50 -25.19
N TRP A 77 -6.87 13.92 -26.00
CA TRP A 77 -7.18 13.26 -27.27
C TRP A 77 -6.91 14.17 -28.48
N LEU A 78 -6.42 13.58 -29.57
CA LEU A 78 -6.01 14.25 -30.79
C LEU A 78 -6.52 13.47 -32.01
N VAL A 79 -7.09 14.20 -32.96
CA VAL A 79 -7.24 13.76 -34.35
C VAL A 79 -6.25 14.57 -35.19
N ASN A 80 -5.23 13.90 -35.71
CA ASN A 80 -4.19 14.52 -36.52
C ASN A 80 -3.64 13.52 -37.55
N PRO A 81 -4.12 13.59 -38.80
CA PRO A 81 -3.67 12.71 -39.87
C PRO A 81 -2.18 12.84 -40.21
N GLU A 82 -1.58 14.02 -40.02
CA GLU A 82 -0.14 14.22 -40.26
C GLU A 82 0.72 13.48 -39.22
N VAL A 83 0.22 13.36 -37.99
CA VAL A 83 0.93 12.71 -36.88
C VAL A 83 0.62 11.22 -36.78
N ASN A 84 -0.62 10.81 -37.03
CA ASN A 84 -1.07 9.43 -36.81
C ASN A 84 -1.26 8.62 -38.11
N GLY A 85 -1.27 9.26 -39.28
CA GLY A 85 -1.55 8.60 -40.57
C GLY A 85 -3.01 8.19 -40.77
N ASP A 86 -3.90 8.53 -39.84
CA ASP A 86 -5.33 8.25 -39.90
C ASP A 86 -6.16 9.38 -39.28
N PHE A 87 -7.49 9.29 -39.45
CA PHE A 87 -8.47 10.22 -38.90
C PHE A 87 -9.08 9.71 -37.59
N ILE A 88 -8.41 8.79 -36.89
CA ILE A 88 -8.96 8.17 -35.68
C ILE A 88 -8.63 9.05 -34.47
N THR A 89 -9.61 9.27 -33.59
CA THR A 89 -9.38 9.89 -32.29
C THR A 89 -8.52 9.01 -31.41
N ARG A 90 -7.33 9.50 -31.08
CA ARG A 90 -6.33 8.78 -30.28
C ARG A 90 -5.96 9.60 -29.05
N SER A 91 -5.64 8.90 -27.96
CA SER A 91 -4.92 9.52 -26.85
C SER A 91 -3.55 10.00 -27.32
N PHE A 92 -3.03 11.06 -26.73
CA PHE A 92 -1.71 11.54 -27.11
C PHE A 92 -1.00 12.21 -25.92
N VAL A 93 0.32 12.28 -26.03
CA VAL A 93 1.18 13.12 -25.18
C VAL A 93 1.99 14.06 -26.06
N TYR A 94 2.31 15.25 -25.57
CA TYR A 94 3.18 16.22 -26.23
C TYR A 94 4.07 16.93 -25.22
N TRP A 95 5.31 17.23 -25.63
CA TRP A 95 6.22 18.06 -24.84
C TRP A 95 7.07 18.99 -25.69
N THR A 96 7.47 20.13 -25.12
CA THR A 96 8.55 21.00 -25.59
C THR A 96 9.21 21.69 -24.39
N ALA A 97 10.51 21.95 -24.47
CA ALA A 97 11.28 22.70 -23.47
C ALA A 97 11.45 24.18 -23.81
N ASP A 98 11.11 24.58 -25.04
CA ASP A 98 11.42 25.90 -25.60
C ASP A 98 10.28 26.51 -26.42
N GLY A 99 9.04 26.16 -26.08
CA GLY A 99 7.85 26.70 -26.74
C GLY A 99 7.69 26.25 -28.20
N GLY A 100 8.34 25.16 -28.60
CA GLY A 100 8.29 24.65 -29.97
C GLY A 100 9.34 25.24 -30.90
N ALA A 101 10.30 26.02 -30.40
CA ALA A 101 11.28 26.70 -31.23
C ALA A 101 12.26 25.70 -31.89
N THR A 102 12.83 24.80 -31.09
CA THR A 102 13.73 23.73 -31.55
C THR A 102 13.37 22.36 -30.99
N THR A 103 12.63 22.31 -29.88
CA THR A 103 12.17 21.07 -29.24
C THR A 103 10.66 20.93 -29.38
N GLY A 104 10.16 19.69 -29.46
CA GLY A 104 8.74 19.45 -29.67
C GLY A 104 8.52 18.01 -30.09
N CYS A 105 7.67 17.27 -29.37
CA CYS A 105 7.45 15.87 -29.68
C CYS A 105 6.05 15.41 -29.36
N TYR A 106 5.43 14.74 -30.32
CA TYR A 106 4.23 13.95 -30.08
C TYR A 106 4.59 12.52 -29.73
N ASN A 107 3.87 11.94 -28.76
CA ASN A 107 3.96 10.54 -28.36
C ASN A 107 5.41 10.11 -28.13
N MET A 108 5.79 8.98 -28.72
CA MET A 108 7.16 8.44 -28.71
C MET A 108 7.83 8.54 -30.09
N TYR A 109 7.38 9.47 -30.95
CA TYR A 109 7.98 9.66 -32.29
C TYR A 109 9.38 10.25 -32.24
N CYS A 110 9.77 10.80 -31.09
CA CYS A 110 11.12 11.22 -30.79
C CYS A 110 11.42 10.96 -29.31
N GLN A 111 12.67 11.19 -28.90
CA GLN A 111 13.11 10.95 -27.52
C GLN A 111 12.42 11.93 -26.57
N GLY A 112 11.95 11.46 -25.42
CA GLY A 112 11.46 12.33 -24.35
C GLY A 112 10.45 11.66 -23.41
N PHE A 113 9.38 11.08 -23.94
CA PHE A 113 8.38 10.39 -23.11
C PHE A 113 8.81 8.93 -22.83
N VAL A 114 8.72 8.51 -21.57
CA VAL A 114 9.01 7.14 -21.13
C VAL A 114 7.70 6.42 -20.83
N GLN A 115 7.28 5.52 -21.73
CA GLN A 115 6.13 4.66 -21.49
C GLN A 115 6.52 3.50 -20.56
N VAL A 116 5.71 3.24 -19.53
CA VAL A 116 5.95 2.18 -18.55
C VAL A 116 4.84 1.14 -18.51
N ASN A 117 3.65 1.48 -19.00
CA ASN A 117 2.52 0.56 -19.00
C ASN A 117 2.68 -0.51 -20.11
N PRO A 118 2.56 -1.81 -19.79
CA PRO A 118 2.77 -2.88 -20.77
C PRO A 118 1.53 -3.15 -21.64
N SER A 119 0.35 -2.69 -21.23
CA SER A 119 -0.92 -3.04 -21.88
C SER A 119 -1.63 -1.85 -22.53
N HIS A 120 -1.33 -0.64 -22.09
CA HIS A 120 -1.88 0.59 -22.64
C HIS A 120 -0.73 1.49 -23.07
N HIS A 121 -0.90 2.17 -24.21
CA HIS A 121 0.17 2.98 -24.79
C HIS A 121 -0.36 4.34 -25.23
N VAL A 122 0.54 5.32 -25.28
CA VAL A 122 0.22 6.63 -25.88
C VAL A 122 -0.04 6.46 -27.37
N GLY A 123 -0.96 7.23 -27.95
CA GLY A 123 -1.39 7.04 -29.34
C GLY A 123 -2.45 5.95 -29.53
N ALA A 124 -2.94 5.31 -28.47
CA ALA A 124 -4.00 4.31 -28.58
C ALA A 124 -5.34 4.94 -29.03
N PRO A 125 -6.11 4.29 -29.92
CA PRO A 125 -7.47 4.71 -30.27
C PRO A 125 -8.38 4.80 -29.05
N LEU A 126 -9.25 5.81 -29.01
CA LEU A 126 -10.25 5.98 -27.96
C LEU A 126 -11.63 5.61 -28.48
N HIS A 127 -12.22 4.57 -27.89
CA HIS A 127 -13.58 4.12 -28.17
C HIS A 127 -14.23 3.58 -26.90
N PRO A 128 -15.51 3.90 -26.66
CA PRO A 128 -16.45 4.65 -27.52
C PRO A 128 -16.24 6.18 -27.52
N THR A 129 -16.87 6.89 -28.47
CA THR A 129 -16.84 8.36 -28.64
C THR A 129 -18.24 8.97 -28.52
N SER A 130 -18.32 10.19 -27.99
CA SER A 130 -19.56 10.98 -27.84
C SER A 130 -20.23 11.32 -29.17
N THR A 131 -21.55 11.52 -29.11
CA THR A 131 -22.38 12.08 -30.19
C THR A 131 -23.13 13.31 -29.70
N TYR A 132 -23.16 14.39 -30.48
CA TYR A 132 -23.90 15.62 -30.14
C TYR A 132 -25.38 15.32 -29.86
N GLN A 133 -25.92 15.83 -28.74
CA GLN A 133 -27.29 15.54 -28.26
C GLN A 133 -27.64 14.04 -28.11
N GLY A 134 -26.63 13.17 -28.06
CA GLY A 134 -26.78 11.73 -27.89
C GLY A 134 -25.93 11.22 -26.74
N GLN A 135 -25.52 9.95 -26.84
CA GLN A 135 -24.69 9.31 -25.82
C GLN A 135 -23.36 10.05 -25.64
N GLN A 136 -23.03 10.37 -24.40
CA GLN A 136 -21.75 10.99 -24.03
C GLN A 136 -20.80 9.95 -23.43
N TYR A 137 -19.53 10.08 -23.76
CA TYR A 137 -18.42 9.33 -23.16
C TYR A 137 -17.29 10.29 -22.83
N ASP A 138 -16.80 10.22 -21.60
CA ASP A 138 -15.70 11.02 -21.10
C ASP A 138 -14.53 10.13 -20.65
N TYR A 139 -13.33 10.68 -20.79
CA TYR A 139 -12.10 10.01 -20.40
C TYR A 139 -11.34 10.91 -19.45
N GLN A 140 -10.86 10.31 -18.35
CA GLN A 140 -10.02 11.00 -17.40
C GLN A 140 -8.58 11.01 -17.88
N PHE A 141 -7.99 12.20 -17.92
CA PHE A 141 -6.55 12.40 -18.09
C PHE A 141 -6.00 13.17 -16.89
N THR A 142 -4.81 12.79 -16.45
CA THR A 142 -4.10 13.44 -15.34
C THR A 142 -2.64 13.64 -15.72
N ILE A 143 -2.13 14.86 -15.52
CA ILE A 143 -0.70 15.16 -15.46
C ILE A 143 -0.36 15.44 -14.00
N ILE A 144 0.61 14.74 -13.42
CA ILE A 144 1.01 14.95 -12.02
C ILE A 144 2.51 14.80 -11.84
N GLN A 145 3.12 15.63 -11.01
CA GLN A 145 4.54 15.52 -10.69
C GLN A 145 4.77 14.52 -9.56
N ILE A 146 5.61 13.50 -9.82
CA ILE A 146 6.01 12.48 -8.85
C ILE A 146 7.52 12.29 -8.98
N ALA A 147 8.27 12.41 -7.87
CA ALA A 147 9.74 12.30 -7.86
C ALA A 147 10.43 13.31 -8.82
N GLY A 148 9.81 14.47 -9.03
CA GLY A 148 10.22 15.50 -10.01
C GLY A 148 9.85 15.20 -11.46
N ASN A 149 9.53 13.95 -11.81
CA ASN A 149 9.09 13.57 -13.16
C ASN A 149 7.60 13.87 -13.33
N TRP A 150 7.18 14.19 -14.56
CA TRP A 150 5.77 14.49 -14.86
C TRP A 150 5.08 13.27 -15.44
N TRP A 151 4.20 12.66 -14.66
CA TRP A 151 3.48 11.44 -15.00
C TRP A 151 2.16 11.74 -15.71
N VAL A 152 1.82 10.88 -16.68
CA VAL A 152 0.52 10.85 -17.35
C VAL A 152 -0.26 9.63 -16.87
N LEU A 153 -1.44 9.87 -16.30
CA LEU A 153 -2.38 8.83 -15.88
C LEU A 153 -3.69 8.96 -16.66
N VAL A 154 -4.30 7.81 -16.95
CA VAL A 154 -5.61 7.70 -17.58
C VAL A 154 -6.56 6.89 -16.69
N GLY A 155 -7.85 7.23 -16.69
CA GLY A 155 -8.80 6.62 -15.76
C GLY A 155 -8.42 6.92 -14.30
N GLU A 156 -8.85 6.09 -13.35
CA GLU A 156 -8.66 6.40 -11.92
C GLU A 156 -7.18 6.51 -11.53
N ASN A 157 -6.32 5.56 -11.93
CA ASN A 157 -4.92 5.49 -11.50
C ASN A 157 -3.98 4.77 -12.49
N LEU A 158 -4.34 4.60 -13.77
CA LEU A 158 -3.50 3.87 -14.72
C LEU A 158 -2.36 4.78 -15.23
N GLY A 159 -1.16 4.65 -14.64
CA GLY A 159 0.04 5.32 -15.13
C GLY A 159 0.45 4.80 -16.51
N LEU A 160 0.38 5.64 -17.53
CA LEU A 160 0.83 5.31 -18.89
C LEU A 160 2.36 5.43 -19.01
N GLY A 161 2.92 6.50 -18.44
CA GLY A 161 4.33 6.88 -18.57
C GLY A 161 4.61 8.25 -17.97
N TYR A 162 5.82 8.75 -18.19
CA TYR A 162 6.25 10.05 -17.67
C TYR A 162 7.22 10.78 -18.60
N TRP A 163 7.27 12.10 -18.46
CA TRP A 163 8.35 12.95 -18.96
C TRP A 163 9.42 13.10 -17.86
N PRO A 164 10.69 12.75 -18.12
CA PRO A 164 11.78 12.95 -17.18
C PRO A 164 11.96 14.44 -16.83
N LYS A 165 12.31 14.74 -15.58
CA LYS A 165 12.53 16.11 -15.12
C LYS A 165 13.68 16.82 -15.84
N GLU A 166 14.65 16.07 -16.34
CA GLU A 166 15.78 16.58 -17.13
C GLU A 166 15.32 17.12 -18.49
N LEU A 167 14.15 16.68 -18.98
CA LEU A 167 13.59 17.05 -20.27
C LEU A 167 13.05 18.48 -20.29
N VAL A 168 12.44 18.92 -19.19
CA VAL A 168 11.80 20.24 -19.08
C VAL A 168 12.17 20.90 -17.76
N GLN A 169 13.38 21.46 -17.70
CA GLN A 169 13.96 22.02 -16.46
C GLN A 169 13.08 23.10 -15.82
N ASN A 170 12.34 23.86 -16.64
CA ASN A 170 11.46 24.93 -16.17
C ASN A 170 10.20 24.43 -15.43
N LEU A 171 9.95 23.12 -15.43
CA LEU A 171 8.85 22.48 -14.70
C LEU A 171 9.34 21.64 -13.53
N VAL A 172 10.64 21.69 -13.17
CA VAL A 172 11.19 20.90 -12.05
C VAL A 172 10.56 21.29 -10.72
N ASP A 173 10.33 22.59 -10.50
CA ASP A 173 9.74 23.13 -9.26
C ASP A 173 8.24 23.42 -9.41
N GLY A 174 7.54 22.62 -10.23
CA GLY A 174 6.12 22.80 -10.53
C GLY A 174 5.83 23.76 -11.67
N ALA A 175 4.61 23.71 -12.19
CA ALA A 175 4.13 24.53 -13.28
C ALA A 175 3.68 25.92 -12.80
N GLU A 176 3.85 26.93 -13.64
CA GLU A 176 3.38 28.31 -13.40
C GLU A 176 1.92 28.50 -13.80
N GLN A 177 1.46 27.69 -14.73
CA GLN A 177 0.09 27.73 -15.23
C GLN A 177 -0.36 26.31 -15.60
N ILE A 178 -1.63 26.04 -15.36
CA ILE A 178 -2.32 24.86 -15.88
C ILE A 178 -3.58 25.31 -16.62
N ALA A 179 -3.94 24.58 -17.66
CA ALA A 179 -5.08 24.91 -18.49
C ALA A 179 -5.73 23.66 -19.09
N TRP A 180 -6.99 23.86 -19.48
CA TRP A 180 -7.86 22.87 -20.11
C TRP A 180 -8.51 23.52 -21.32
N GLY A 181 -8.62 22.79 -22.41
CA GLY A 181 -9.20 23.38 -23.60
C GLY A 181 -9.04 22.55 -24.86
N GLY A 182 -9.27 23.18 -26.00
CA GLY A 182 -9.11 22.57 -27.31
C GLY A 182 -8.22 23.42 -28.21
N ILE A 183 -7.51 22.73 -29.12
CA ILE A 183 -6.63 23.34 -30.12
C ILE A 183 -7.03 22.85 -31.49
N ALA A 184 -7.30 23.78 -32.41
CA ALA A 184 -7.63 23.51 -33.79
C ALA A 184 -6.59 24.13 -34.72
N LYS A 185 -5.92 23.30 -35.51
CA LYS A 185 -5.02 23.73 -36.57
C LYS A 185 -5.81 23.85 -37.88
N PRO A 186 -5.97 25.06 -38.46
CA PRO A 186 -6.50 25.22 -39.80
C PRO A 186 -5.63 24.57 -40.87
N SER A 187 -6.28 24.28 -42.00
CA SER A 187 -5.60 23.91 -43.24
C SER A 187 -4.79 25.07 -43.81
N ILE A 188 -3.97 24.79 -44.83
CA ILE A 188 -3.19 25.81 -45.56
C ILE A 188 -4.08 26.93 -46.12
N ASP A 189 -5.32 26.61 -46.50
CA ASP A 189 -6.30 27.57 -47.03
C ASP A 189 -7.02 28.37 -45.93
N GLY A 190 -6.62 28.22 -44.66
CA GLY A 190 -7.18 28.94 -43.53
C GLY A 190 -8.50 28.36 -42.98
N MET A 191 -9.04 27.30 -43.58
CA MET A 191 -10.23 26.63 -43.05
C MET A 191 -9.90 25.88 -41.76
N SER A 192 -10.57 26.25 -40.67
CA SER A 192 -10.40 25.65 -39.34
C SER A 192 -11.32 24.44 -39.14
N PRO A 193 -10.83 23.34 -38.55
CA PRO A 193 -11.67 22.19 -38.23
C PRO A 193 -12.60 22.46 -37.05
N MET A 194 -13.59 21.59 -36.88
CA MET A 194 -14.42 21.57 -35.67
C MET A 194 -13.61 21.12 -34.43
N LEU A 195 -13.94 21.72 -33.27
CA LEU A 195 -13.49 21.30 -31.95
C LEU A 195 -14.65 20.64 -31.19
N GLY A 196 -14.35 19.58 -30.45
CA GLY A 196 -15.36 18.88 -29.65
C GLY A 196 -16.55 18.42 -30.48
N SER A 197 -17.76 18.84 -30.10
CA SER A 197 -19.00 18.55 -30.84
C SER A 197 -19.13 19.31 -32.17
N GLY A 198 -18.32 20.34 -32.41
CA GLY A 198 -18.50 21.27 -33.53
C GLY A 198 -19.58 22.34 -33.32
N HIS A 199 -20.21 22.37 -32.14
CA HIS A 199 -21.22 23.37 -31.78
C HIS A 199 -20.69 24.28 -30.66
N LYS A 200 -21.09 25.56 -30.68
CA LYS A 200 -20.76 26.51 -29.61
C LYS A 200 -21.57 26.16 -28.35
N PRO A 201 -20.98 26.28 -27.15
CA PRO A 201 -21.73 26.13 -25.90
C PRO A 201 -22.89 27.13 -25.82
N ASN A 202 -24.03 26.71 -25.24
CA ASN A 202 -25.14 27.60 -24.91
C ASN A 202 -25.05 28.06 -23.44
N ASP A 203 -25.61 29.23 -23.11
CA ASP A 203 -25.58 29.77 -21.75
C ASP A 203 -26.53 29.03 -20.77
N ASN A 204 -27.22 27.99 -21.24
CA ASN A 204 -28.25 27.26 -20.47
C ASN A 204 -27.67 26.14 -19.61
N GLY A 205 -26.36 25.88 -19.66
CA GLY A 205 -25.70 24.85 -18.86
C GLY A 205 -26.01 23.41 -19.30
N ASP A 206 -26.47 23.20 -20.54
CA ASP A 206 -26.66 21.85 -21.07
C ASP A 206 -25.32 21.26 -21.53
N TYR A 207 -24.78 20.34 -20.72
CA TYR A 207 -23.52 19.65 -20.99
C TYR A 207 -23.56 18.72 -22.22
N ASN A 208 -24.73 18.51 -22.85
CA ASN A 208 -24.89 17.68 -24.05
C ASN A 208 -24.64 18.42 -25.37
N GLU A 209 -24.42 19.75 -25.33
CA GLU A 209 -24.30 20.58 -26.53
C GLU A 209 -22.85 20.98 -26.87
N GLY A 210 -21.88 20.77 -25.98
CA GLY A 210 -20.47 21.16 -26.16
C GLY A 210 -19.45 20.14 -25.65
N LEU A 211 -18.16 20.45 -25.83
CA LEU A 211 -17.08 19.81 -25.07
C LEU A 211 -17.16 20.33 -23.63
N PHE A 212 -17.30 19.44 -22.65
CA PHE A 212 -17.35 19.80 -21.24
C PHE A 212 -16.13 19.23 -20.49
N PHE A 213 -15.74 19.91 -19.41
CA PHE A 213 -14.72 19.48 -18.47
C PHE A 213 -15.33 19.35 -17.08
N VAL A 214 -15.15 18.21 -16.39
CA VAL A 214 -15.60 18.00 -14.99
C VAL A 214 -14.39 17.90 -14.04
N CYS A 215 -13.83 19.04 -13.66
CA CYS A 215 -13.23 19.35 -12.34
C CYS A 215 -12.63 20.77 -12.42
N PHE A 216 -13.28 21.78 -11.84
CA PHE A 216 -12.78 23.17 -11.86
C PHE A 216 -11.98 23.57 -10.60
N ASN A 217 -11.78 22.65 -9.64
CA ASN A 217 -11.04 22.97 -8.40
C ASN A 217 -10.32 21.76 -7.78
N CYS A 218 -9.52 21.08 -8.59
CA CYS A 218 -8.58 20.07 -8.09
C CYS A 218 -7.22 20.77 -7.85
N LYS A 219 -7.05 21.54 -6.74
CA LYS A 219 -5.70 21.92 -6.29
C LYS A 219 -4.98 20.63 -5.92
N PHE A 220 -4.10 20.16 -6.79
CA PHE A 220 -3.12 19.14 -6.43
C PHE A 220 -2.10 19.81 -5.52
N ASN A 221 -2.38 19.77 -4.21
CA ASN A 221 -1.30 19.84 -3.24
C ASN A 221 -0.33 18.74 -3.65
N HIS A 222 0.94 19.13 -3.75
CA HIS A 222 2.09 18.29 -4.02
C HIS A 222 1.82 16.82 -3.62
N ALA A 223 2.15 15.84 -4.45
CA ALA A 223 2.29 14.45 -4.00
C ALA A 223 3.54 14.26 -3.10
N SER A 224 3.95 15.33 -2.41
CA SER A 224 4.63 15.26 -1.13
C SER A 224 3.53 15.37 -0.07
N ASN A 225 3.48 14.38 0.81
CA ASN A 225 2.86 14.59 2.11
C ASN A 225 3.44 15.91 2.65
N PRO A 226 2.64 16.94 3.02
CA PRO A 226 3.11 18.30 3.34
C PRO A 226 4.15 18.41 4.47
N ASN A 227 4.60 17.27 5.01
CA ASN A 227 5.59 17.11 6.07
C ASN A 227 6.94 16.52 5.61
N LEU A 228 7.12 16.12 4.34
CA LEU A 228 8.38 15.49 3.88
C LEU A 228 9.27 16.48 3.14
N SER A 229 10.50 16.66 3.64
CA SER A 229 11.58 17.39 2.98
C SER A 229 12.09 16.65 1.74
N ARG A 230 12.76 17.39 0.84
CA ARG A 230 13.39 16.84 -0.37
C ARG A 230 14.39 15.73 -0.07
N GLU A 231 15.10 15.81 1.06
CA GLU A 231 16.03 14.77 1.50
C GLU A 231 15.30 13.49 1.89
N GLU A 232 14.18 13.62 2.60
CA GLU A 232 13.35 12.47 3.00
C GLU A 232 12.70 11.78 1.80
N GLU A 233 12.29 12.55 0.78
CA GLU A 233 11.75 12.01 -0.46
C GLU A 233 12.81 11.21 -1.25
N LEU A 234 14.02 11.76 -1.39
CA LEU A 234 15.15 11.05 -2.02
C LEU A 234 15.51 9.76 -1.26
N GLU A 235 15.43 9.78 0.07
CA GLU A 235 15.66 8.59 0.88
C GLU A 235 14.57 7.54 0.68
N ILE A 236 13.29 7.94 0.62
CA ILE A 236 12.18 7.03 0.30
C ILE A 236 12.39 6.41 -1.10
N GLU A 237 12.77 7.20 -2.10
CA GLU A 237 13.05 6.68 -3.45
C GLU A 237 14.21 5.68 -3.48
N ARG A 238 15.27 5.92 -2.71
CA ARG A 238 16.39 4.96 -2.57
C ARG A 238 15.92 3.67 -1.92
N GLN A 239 15.13 3.76 -0.85
CA GLN A 239 14.57 2.59 -0.18
C GLN A 239 13.63 1.79 -1.09
N LEU A 240 12.77 2.46 -1.86
CA LEU A 240 11.91 1.80 -2.84
C LEU A 240 12.72 1.01 -3.88
N LYS A 241 13.82 1.56 -4.39
CA LYS A 241 14.70 0.86 -5.34
C LYS A 241 15.41 -0.34 -4.72
N LEU A 242 15.70 -0.29 -3.42
CA LEU A 242 16.33 -1.40 -2.70
C LEU A 242 15.34 -2.55 -2.44
N LEU A 243 14.10 -2.21 -2.05
CA LEU A 243 13.06 -3.17 -1.70
C LEU A 243 12.38 -3.79 -2.93
N ASN A 244 12.10 -2.98 -3.96
CA ASN A 244 11.47 -3.48 -5.18
C ASN A 244 12.53 -4.09 -6.11
N LYS A 245 12.75 -5.40 -5.92
CA LYS A 245 13.74 -6.18 -6.66
C LYS A 245 13.36 -6.41 -8.12
N PRO A 246 14.34 -6.65 -9.00
CA PRO A 246 14.06 -7.14 -10.35
C PRO A 246 13.23 -8.42 -10.31
N PHE A 247 12.18 -8.47 -11.13
CA PHE A 247 11.22 -9.57 -11.18
C PHE A 247 11.09 -10.12 -12.60
N ILE A 248 10.66 -11.38 -12.70
CA ILE A 248 10.43 -12.05 -13.99
C ILE A 248 8.99 -11.93 -14.48
N LYS A 249 8.05 -11.82 -13.55
CA LYS A 249 6.61 -11.77 -13.78
C LYS A 249 6.00 -10.84 -12.74
N THR A 250 4.99 -10.09 -13.12
CA THR A 250 4.19 -9.25 -12.22
C THR A 250 2.71 -9.51 -12.50
N TYR A 251 1.90 -9.50 -11.46
CA TYR A 251 0.45 -9.66 -11.58
C TYR A 251 -0.27 -8.85 -10.49
N LYS A 252 -1.54 -8.53 -10.75
CA LYS A 252 -2.39 -7.79 -9.82
C LYS A 252 -3.40 -8.74 -9.19
N THR A 253 -3.56 -8.70 -7.87
CA THR A 253 -4.57 -9.49 -7.16
C THR A 253 -5.97 -8.92 -7.39
N LYS A 254 -7.02 -9.68 -7.03
CA LYS A 254 -8.42 -9.19 -7.09
C LYS A 254 -8.63 -7.97 -6.19
N GLU A 255 -7.88 -7.92 -5.09
CA GLU A 255 -7.91 -6.86 -4.09
C GLU A 255 -7.05 -5.64 -4.49
N GLY A 256 -6.34 -5.73 -5.61
CA GLY A 256 -5.61 -4.61 -6.21
C GLY A 256 -4.12 -4.53 -5.87
N ASP A 257 -3.58 -5.49 -5.11
CA ASP A 257 -2.16 -5.56 -4.80
C ASP A 257 -1.33 -5.95 -6.02
N ILE A 258 -0.17 -5.33 -6.20
CA ILE A 258 0.78 -5.69 -7.23
C ILE A 258 1.80 -6.66 -6.63
N ILE A 259 1.91 -7.85 -7.22
CA ILE A 259 2.82 -8.91 -6.80
C ILE A 259 3.90 -9.13 -7.86
N ASP A 260 5.15 -9.09 -7.43
CA ASP A 260 6.34 -9.27 -8.25
C ASP A 260 6.99 -10.62 -7.94
N CYS A 261 7.19 -11.44 -8.97
CA CYS A 261 7.92 -12.70 -8.85
C CYS A 261 9.42 -12.45 -8.88
N VAL A 262 10.02 -12.45 -7.71
CA VAL A 262 11.44 -12.16 -7.48
C VAL A 262 12.22 -13.46 -7.35
N ASP A 263 13.42 -13.52 -7.93
CA ASP A 263 14.34 -14.65 -7.79
C ASP A 263 14.55 -14.94 -6.29
N ILE A 264 14.34 -16.18 -5.88
CA ILE A 264 14.37 -16.57 -4.46
C ILE A 264 15.68 -16.21 -3.77
N ASN A 265 16.79 -16.16 -4.52
CA ASN A 265 18.12 -15.81 -4.00
C ASN A 265 18.46 -14.32 -4.13
N LYS A 266 17.53 -13.48 -4.60
CA LYS A 266 17.71 -12.02 -4.76
C LYS A 266 16.64 -11.20 -4.04
N GLN A 267 15.83 -11.84 -3.20
CA GLN A 267 14.82 -11.18 -2.38
C GLN A 267 15.45 -10.19 -1.37
N PRO A 268 14.71 -9.15 -0.93
CA PRO A 268 15.23 -8.09 -0.06
C PRO A 268 15.93 -8.58 1.21
N ALA A 269 15.48 -9.69 1.79
CA ALA A 269 16.06 -10.24 2.99
C ALA A 269 17.56 -10.52 2.89
N LEU A 270 18.03 -10.93 1.72
CA LEU A 270 19.41 -11.35 1.51
C LEU A 270 20.38 -10.17 1.33
N ASP A 271 19.89 -8.93 1.23
CA ASP A 271 20.78 -7.76 1.29
C ASP A 271 21.21 -7.41 2.72
N HIS A 272 20.60 -8.06 3.75
CA HIS A 272 20.98 -7.81 5.13
C HIS A 272 22.48 -8.14 5.31
N PRO A 273 23.29 -7.28 5.96
CA PRO A 273 24.73 -7.49 6.07
C PRO A 273 25.15 -8.83 6.66
N LEU A 274 24.37 -9.35 7.64
CA LEU A 274 24.60 -10.65 8.27
C LEU A 274 24.20 -11.85 7.37
N LEU A 275 23.47 -11.62 6.28
CA LEU A 275 22.94 -12.67 5.40
C LEU A 275 23.62 -12.74 4.02
N LYS A 276 24.71 -12.00 3.80
CA LYS A 276 25.42 -11.95 2.50
C LYS A 276 25.81 -13.32 1.93
N ASN A 277 26.10 -14.29 2.80
CA ASN A 277 26.48 -15.66 2.41
C ASN A 277 25.40 -16.69 2.76
N HIS A 278 24.21 -16.23 3.14
CA HIS A 278 23.11 -17.08 3.54
C HIS A 278 22.62 -17.90 2.35
N LYS A 279 22.48 -19.22 2.53
CA LYS A 279 21.86 -20.08 1.53
C LYS A 279 20.40 -20.26 1.88
N VAL A 280 19.51 -19.94 0.95
CA VAL A 280 18.07 -20.14 1.16
C VAL A 280 17.80 -21.62 1.40
N GLN A 281 17.06 -21.91 2.47
CA GLN A 281 16.65 -23.26 2.84
C GLN A 281 15.15 -23.44 2.57
N THR A 282 14.71 -24.68 2.44
CA THR A 282 13.29 -25.06 2.39
C THR A 282 12.95 -25.93 3.59
N LEU A 283 11.76 -25.76 4.16
CA LEU A 283 11.34 -26.50 5.35
C LEU A 283 11.21 -28.01 5.03
N PRO A 284 11.96 -28.91 5.71
CA PRO A 284 11.93 -30.34 5.43
C PRO A 284 10.61 -30.96 5.86
N SER A 285 9.91 -31.59 4.91
CA SER A 285 8.63 -32.25 5.15
C SER A 285 8.74 -33.37 6.20
N GLU A 286 9.86 -34.11 6.26
CA GLU A 286 10.07 -35.17 7.25
C GLU A 286 10.22 -34.68 8.70
N PHE A 287 10.86 -33.52 8.90
CA PHE A 287 10.97 -32.94 10.24
C PHE A 287 9.59 -32.53 10.74
N ILE A 288 8.81 -31.90 9.84
CA ILE A 288 7.45 -31.46 10.12
C ILE A 288 6.50 -32.63 10.38
N SER A 289 6.53 -33.68 9.58
CA SER A 289 5.64 -34.84 9.78
C SER A 289 5.92 -35.58 11.09
N LYS A 290 7.18 -35.62 11.55
CA LYS A 290 7.54 -36.18 12.86
C LYS A 290 7.08 -35.30 14.01
N LEU A 291 7.22 -33.98 13.87
CA LEU A 291 6.90 -33.01 14.90
C LEU A 291 5.39 -32.83 15.09
N PHE A 292 4.65 -32.86 13.99
CA PHE A 292 3.19 -32.76 13.96
C PHE A 292 2.63 -34.11 13.50
N LYS A 293 2.53 -35.07 14.42
CA LYS A 293 1.72 -36.28 14.17
C LYS A 293 0.28 -35.83 13.91
N GLU A 294 -0.23 -36.07 12.72
CA GLU A 294 -1.59 -35.66 12.35
C GLU A 294 -2.61 -36.39 13.22
N ASP A 295 -3.23 -35.67 14.17
CA ASP A 295 -4.56 -36.02 14.61
C ASP A 295 -5.49 -35.74 13.42
N SER A 296 -6.12 -36.78 12.88
CA SER A 296 -7.13 -36.68 11.84
C SER A 296 -8.36 -35.93 12.37
N ILE A 297 -8.28 -34.60 12.44
CA ILE A 297 -9.42 -33.74 12.75
C ILE A 297 -10.17 -33.52 11.43
N SER A 298 -11.42 -33.96 11.42
CA SER A 298 -12.38 -33.85 10.32
C SER A 298 -12.35 -32.48 9.66
N GLN A 299 -12.32 -32.48 8.32
CA GLN A 299 -12.48 -31.33 7.44
C GLN A 299 -13.52 -30.33 7.99
N SER A 300 -13.06 -29.22 8.58
CA SER A 300 -13.89 -28.03 8.72
C SER A 300 -13.92 -27.32 7.38
N ASN A 301 -15.11 -26.97 6.89
CA ASN A 301 -15.33 -26.18 5.66
C ASN A 301 -14.84 -24.72 5.84
N ASN A 302 -13.54 -24.52 6.06
CA ASN A 302 -12.94 -23.23 6.39
C ASN A 302 -11.99 -22.76 5.28
N GLY A 303 -11.84 -21.44 5.18
CA GLY A 303 -11.32 -20.72 4.01
C GLY A 303 -9.93 -21.15 3.55
N ILE A 304 -9.78 -21.22 2.23
CA ILE A 304 -8.47 -21.29 1.58
C ILE A 304 -7.83 -19.90 1.74
N LEU A 305 -6.60 -19.82 2.28
CA LEU A 305 -5.74 -18.65 2.04
C LEU A 305 -5.76 -18.42 0.54
N THR A 306 -6.33 -17.32 0.06
CA THR A 306 -6.61 -17.16 -1.36
C THR A 306 -5.31 -17.25 -2.15
N SER A 307 -5.04 -18.45 -2.68
CA SER A 307 -4.18 -18.63 -3.84
C SER A 307 -4.86 -17.84 -4.93
N ASN A 308 -4.37 -16.62 -5.13
CA ASN A 308 -5.04 -15.58 -5.88
C ASN A 308 -4.85 -15.79 -7.39
N ASN A 309 -5.16 -17.00 -7.85
CA ASN A 309 -4.95 -17.43 -9.22
C ASN A 309 -6.19 -18.15 -9.74
N ASN A 310 -7.17 -17.35 -10.17
CA ASN A 310 -8.21 -17.85 -11.10
C ASN A 310 -7.60 -18.39 -12.42
N ASN A 311 -6.29 -18.19 -12.67
CA ASN A 311 -5.56 -18.65 -13.86
C ASN A 311 -4.43 -19.66 -13.57
N GLY A 312 -4.26 -20.13 -12.32
CA GLY A 312 -3.38 -21.26 -12.01
C GLY A 312 -1.85 -21.07 -12.16
N GLU A 313 -1.30 -19.86 -12.21
CA GLU A 313 0.16 -19.69 -12.27
C GLU A 313 0.69 -18.74 -11.20
N GLY A 314 1.09 -19.30 -10.06
CA GLY A 314 1.93 -18.63 -9.06
C GLY A 314 3.28 -18.19 -9.65
N CYS A 315 4.24 -17.86 -8.79
CA CYS A 315 5.56 -17.57 -9.31
C CYS A 315 6.21 -18.84 -9.87
N PRO A 316 6.93 -18.76 -11.01
CA PRO A 316 7.66 -19.90 -11.55
C PRO A 316 8.62 -20.51 -10.53
N ILE A 317 8.95 -21.79 -10.68
CA ILE A 317 9.93 -22.47 -9.82
C ILE A 317 11.24 -21.66 -9.77
N GLY A 318 11.73 -21.41 -8.56
CA GLY A 318 12.91 -20.57 -8.30
C GLY A 318 12.59 -19.09 -8.02
N PHE A 319 11.31 -18.70 -8.05
CA PHE A 319 10.85 -17.34 -7.75
C PHE A 319 9.81 -17.35 -6.62
N VAL A 320 9.72 -16.24 -5.91
CA VAL A 320 8.77 -16.02 -4.81
C VAL A 320 7.94 -14.75 -5.05
N PRO A 321 6.64 -14.76 -4.70
CA PRO A 321 5.75 -13.62 -4.85
C PRO A 321 6.01 -12.60 -3.76
N ILE A 322 6.50 -11.41 -4.12
CA ILE A 322 6.71 -10.31 -3.19
C ILE A 322 5.75 -9.19 -3.55
N ARG A 323 4.92 -8.75 -2.58
CA ARG A 323 4.07 -7.57 -2.76
C ARG A 323 4.96 -6.35 -2.98
N ARG A 324 4.71 -5.61 -4.06
CA ARG A 324 5.47 -4.40 -4.39
C ARG A 324 5.29 -3.36 -3.30
N THR A 325 6.39 -2.83 -2.79
CA THR A 325 6.39 -1.74 -1.83
C THR A 325 6.05 -0.43 -2.52
N LEU A 326 5.06 0.29 -1.99
CA LEU A 326 4.66 1.61 -2.48
C LEU A 326 5.28 2.73 -1.65
N LYS A 327 5.27 3.96 -2.18
CA LYS A 327 5.80 5.14 -1.47
C LYS A 327 5.03 5.36 -0.16
N GLU A 328 3.72 5.15 -0.21
CA GLU A 328 2.79 5.29 0.90
C GLU A 328 3.09 4.29 2.03
N ASP A 329 3.50 3.05 1.68
CA ASP A 329 3.90 2.05 2.69
C ASP A 329 5.10 2.53 3.51
N LEU A 330 6.10 3.14 2.86
CA LEU A 330 7.29 3.67 3.53
C LEU A 330 7.00 4.94 4.33
N ILE A 331 6.09 5.79 3.85
CA ILE A 331 5.64 6.98 4.59
C ILE A 331 4.95 6.56 5.89
N ARG A 332 4.04 5.57 5.82
CA ARG A 332 3.36 5.01 6.99
C ARG A 332 4.33 4.35 7.97
N LEU A 333 5.34 3.63 7.48
CA LEU A 333 6.38 3.08 8.37
C LEU A 333 7.23 4.16 9.04
N LYS A 334 7.59 5.23 8.32
CA LYS A 334 8.38 6.33 8.87
C LYS A 334 7.58 7.16 9.89
N SER A 335 6.27 7.33 9.71
CA SER A 335 5.44 8.02 10.72
C SER A 335 5.36 7.23 12.03
N LEU A 336 5.33 5.90 11.96
CA LEU A 336 5.51 5.03 13.13
C LEU A 336 6.91 5.23 13.74
N SER A 337 7.98 5.11 12.94
CA SER A 337 9.37 5.14 13.43
C SER A 337 9.85 6.48 14.02
N SER A 338 9.47 7.62 13.42
CA SER A 338 9.99 8.95 13.76
C SER A 338 9.45 9.54 15.07
N ASN A 339 8.27 9.11 15.50
CA ASN A 339 7.67 9.55 16.76
C ASN A 339 8.24 8.81 17.97
N TYR A 340 8.78 7.60 17.79
CA TYR A 340 9.50 6.86 18.85
C TYR A 340 10.71 7.65 19.38
N LYS A 341 11.48 8.30 18.48
CA LYS A 341 12.61 9.16 18.88
C LYS A 341 12.20 10.42 19.65
N LYS A 342 10.95 10.88 19.50
CA LYS A 342 10.45 12.05 20.24
C LYS A 342 9.99 11.68 21.65
N GLN A 343 9.35 10.52 21.83
CA GLN A 343 8.86 10.08 23.15
C GLN A 343 9.98 9.66 24.13
N GLU A 344 11.08 9.08 23.64
CA GLU A 344 12.29 8.78 24.45
C GLU A 344 12.86 10.03 25.15
N SER A 345 12.76 11.20 24.49
CA SER A 345 13.26 12.46 25.04
C SER A 345 12.37 13.07 26.15
N SER A 346 11.16 12.53 26.34
CA SER A 346 10.18 12.99 27.34
C SER A 346 10.02 12.08 28.56
N MET A 347 10.57 10.86 28.54
CA MET A 347 10.56 9.97 29.72
C MET A 347 11.71 10.32 30.67
N LYS A 348 11.38 10.84 31.86
CA LYS A 348 12.34 10.90 32.97
C LYS A 348 12.51 9.48 33.53
N PRO A 349 13.75 9.02 33.81
CA PRO A 349 13.95 7.77 34.53
C PRO A 349 13.37 7.94 35.94
N GLN A 350 12.32 7.19 36.24
CA GLN A 350 11.75 7.14 37.59
C GLN A 350 12.30 5.87 38.24
N ASP A 351 13.08 6.06 39.31
CA ASP A 351 13.57 4.99 40.18
C ASP A 351 12.35 4.26 40.78
N ASP A 352 12.00 3.10 40.24
CA ASP A 352 11.05 2.20 40.90
C ASP A 352 11.80 1.04 41.57
N GLN A 353 11.85 1.08 42.90
CA GLN A 353 12.55 0.14 43.77
C GLN A 353 11.69 -1.10 44.07
N SER A 354 11.14 -1.76 43.05
CA SER A 354 10.50 -3.08 43.18
C SER A 354 11.26 -4.12 42.35
N LYS A 355 12.34 -4.65 42.96
CA LYS A 355 13.11 -5.77 42.41
C LYS A 355 12.38 -7.10 42.58
N ASP A 356 11.29 -7.29 41.85
CA ASP A 356 10.74 -8.63 41.58
C ASP A 356 10.15 -8.71 40.16
N PHE A 357 10.96 -8.35 39.15
CA PHE A 357 10.64 -8.48 37.72
C PHE A 357 10.85 -9.93 37.23
N SER A 358 10.18 -10.90 37.86
CA SER A 358 10.12 -12.26 37.35
C SER A 358 8.69 -12.60 36.92
N HIS A 359 8.50 -12.88 35.63
CA HIS A 359 7.29 -13.46 35.02
C HIS A 359 6.19 -12.52 34.49
N ASP A 360 6.42 -11.24 34.23
CA ASP A 360 5.41 -10.42 33.54
C ASP A 360 5.39 -10.70 32.02
N ALA A 361 4.20 -10.76 31.43
CA ALA A 361 4.02 -10.91 29.99
C ALA A 361 4.75 -9.79 29.24
N VAL A 362 5.33 -10.08 28.07
CA VAL A 362 6.10 -9.08 27.31
C VAL A 362 5.27 -7.83 27.03
N ARG A 363 5.70 -6.72 27.64
CA ARG A 363 5.30 -5.38 27.21
C ARG A 363 6.01 -5.09 25.90
N PHE A 364 5.25 -4.97 24.81
CA PHE A 364 5.77 -4.41 23.58
C PHE A 364 6.27 -2.96 23.85
N PRO A 365 7.30 -2.49 23.14
CA PRO A 365 7.95 -1.19 23.36
C PRO A 365 7.11 0.01 22.92
N TYR A 366 5.92 -0.25 22.39
CA TYR A 366 5.06 0.73 21.77
C TYR A 366 3.95 1.10 22.75
N ASP A 367 3.37 2.29 22.60
CA ASP A 367 2.07 2.66 23.18
C ASP A 367 0.93 1.87 22.50
N GLN A 368 1.12 0.55 22.36
CA GLN A 368 0.16 -0.38 21.83
C GLN A 368 -0.56 -1.04 22.98
N ASN A 369 -1.87 -1.16 22.83
CA ASN A 369 -2.67 -1.95 23.73
C ASN A 369 -2.53 -3.42 23.39
N VAL A 370 -2.11 -4.22 24.36
CA VAL A 370 -1.79 -5.63 24.18
C VAL A 370 -2.70 -6.44 25.09
N VAL A 371 -3.31 -7.44 24.48
CA VAL A 371 -4.02 -8.51 25.18
C VAL A 371 -3.31 -9.81 24.85
N SER A 372 -2.84 -10.53 25.86
CA SER A 372 -2.05 -11.74 25.65
C SER A 372 -2.33 -12.86 26.64
N HIS A 373 -2.19 -14.07 26.14
CA HIS A 373 -2.12 -15.31 26.89
C HIS A 373 -0.76 -15.96 26.60
N SER A 374 0.07 -16.14 27.63
CA SER A 374 1.51 -16.39 27.47
C SER A 374 1.98 -17.57 28.31
N LEU A 375 2.93 -18.36 27.80
CA LEU A 375 3.59 -19.44 28.54
C LEU A 375 4.87 -18.94 29.22
N ILE A 376 5.06 -19.27 30.51
CA ILE A 376 6.14 -18.68 31.35
C ILE A 376 7.00 -19.68 32.14
N LYS A 377 6.74 -20.99 32.08
CA LYS A 377 7.41 -21.98 32.97
C LYS A 377 8.57 -22.77 32.37
N ALA A 378 8.76 -22.79 31.06
CA ALA A 378 9.82 -23.60 30.45
C ALA A 378 11.14 -22.85 30.35
N THR A 379 12.25 -23.60 30.35
CA THR A 379 13.59 -23.04 30.10
C THR A 379 13.70 -22.46 28.70
N TYR A 380 13.18 -23.18 27.70
CA TYR A 380 13.06 -22.73 26.31
C TYR A 380 11.87 -23.42 25.63
N TYR A 381 11.22 -22.70 24.72
CA TYR A 381 10.21 -23.19 23.78
C TYR A 381 10.77 -23.17 22.36
N HIS A 382 10.47 -24.18 21.55
CA HIS A 382 10.89 -24.25 20.15
C HIS A 382 9.78 -23.90 19.18
N GLY A 383 8.65 -23.39 19.68
CA GLY A 383 7.59 -22.88 18.83
C GLY A 383 6.21 -22.88 19.47
N ALA A 384 5.28 -22.33 18.70
CA ALA A 384 3.91 -22.07 19.09
C ALA A 384 2.99 -22.32 17.89
N LYS A 385 1.77 -22.78 18.15
CA LYS A 385 0.76 -23.08 17.15
C LYS A 385 -0.63 -22.80 17.71
N ALA A 386 -1.49 -22.15 16.93
CA ALA A 386 -2.89 -21.96 17.28
C ALA A 386 -3.74 -21.68 16.03
N ARG A 387 -5.06 -21.73 16.19
CA ARG A 387 -6.02 -21.17 15.24
C ARG A 387 -6.53 -19.85 15.78
N ILE A 388 -6.51 -18.81 14.95
CA ILE A 388 -6.86 -17.44 15.31
C ILE A 388 -8.07 -17.01 14.47
N ALA A 389 -9.12 -16.52 15.13
CA ALA A 389 -10.28 -15.95 14.46
C ALA A 389 -9.89 -14.66 13.74
N VAL A 390 -10.40 -14.48 12.51
CA VAL A 390 -10.12 -13.31 11.68
C VAL A 390 -11.33 -12.41 11.63
N TYR A 391 -11.17 -11.12 11.92
CA TYR A 391 -12.22 -10.11 11.79
C TYR A 391 -11.78 -9.00 10.86
N ASN A 392 -12.74 -8.44 10.11
CA ASN A 392 -12.54 -7.17 9.42
C ASN A 392 -12.91 -6.05 10.38
N VAL A 393 -11.94 -5.22 10.73
CA VAL A 393 -12.08 -4.17 11.72
C VAL A 393 -12.12 -2.82 11.02
N SER A 394 -13.16 -2.04 11.29
CA SER A 394 -13.24 -0.66 10.80
C SER A 394 -12.39 0.24 11.70
N LEU A 395 -11.33 0.80 11.14
CA LEU A 395 -10.45 1.75 11.81
C LEU A 395 -10.95 3.18 11.55
N SER A 396 -10.86 4.07 12.53
CA SER A 396 -11.28 5.47 12.39
C SER A 396 -10.19 6.36 11.78
N ASP A 397 -8.93 5.92 11.83
CA ASP A 397 -7.75 6.61 11.30
C ASP A 397 -6.85 5.62 10.54
N GLU A 398 -6.22 6.06 9.45
CA GLU A 398 -5.30 5.25 8.64
C GLU A 398 -3.99 4.88 9.36
N ASN A 399 -3.67 5.57 10.47
CA ASN A 399 -2.51 5.30 11.32
C ASN A 399 -2.81 4.35 12.49
N GLN A 400 -4.08 3.98 12.71
CA GLN A 400 -4.41 2.94 13.68
C GLN A 400 -4.07 1.56 13.11
N SER A 401 -3.81 0.61 14.01
CA SER A 401 -3.68 -0.79 13.62
C SER A 401 -4.36 -1.71 14.62
N SER A 402 -4.98 -2.78 14.14
CA SER A 402 -5.62 -3.80 14.99
C SER A 402 -5.27 -5.17 14.45
N SER A 403 -4.79 -6.06 15.31
CA SER A 403 -4.33 -7.37 14.88
C SER A 403 -4.49 -8.47 15.92
N ALA A 404 -4.58 -9.70 15.42
CA ALA A 404 -4.54 -10.93 16.21
C ALA A 404 -3.26 -11.71 15.85
N ASN A 405 -2.48 -12.08 16.87
CA ASN A 405 -1.06 -12.40 16.72
C ASN A 405 -0.70 -13.72 17.42
N ILE A 406 0.33 -14.37 16.91
CA ILE A 406 1.17 -15.37 17.59
C ILE A 406 2.61 -14.85 17.59
N TRP A 407 3.30 -14.93 18.72
CA TRP A 407 4.68 -14.44 18.81
C TRP A 407 5.53 -15.26 19.77
N VAL A 408 6.84 -15.16 19.56
CA VAL A 408 7.88 -15.76 20.40
C VAL A 408 8.91 -14.70 20.77
N VAL A 409 9.46 -14.79 21.98
CA VAL A 409 10.35 -13.78 22.55
C VAL A 409 11.52 -14.42 23.30
N GLY A 410 12.65 -13.71 23.34
CA GLY A 410 13.80 -14.12 24.14
C GLY A 410 14.81 -12.99 24.32
N GLY A 411 15.48 -13.01 25.46
CA GLY A 411 16.48 -12.01 25.83
C GLY A 411 15.93 -10.94 26.78
N PRO A 412 16.82 -10.09 27.32
CA PRO A 412 16.42 -9.01 28.23
C PRO A 412 15.78 -7.84 27.47
N ASP A 413 15.01 -7.01 28.16
CA ASP A 413 14.25 -5.87 27.61
C ASP A 413 15.02 -4.99 26.60
N GLU A 414 16.27 -4.65 26.89
CA GLU A 414 17.10 -3.78 26.03
C GLU A 414 17.55 -4.44 24.71
N SER A 415 17.51 -5.77 24.63
CA SER A 415 17.90 -6.55 23.44
C SER A 415 16.87 -7.63 23.12
N LEU A 416 15.59 -7.34 23.42
CA LEU A 416 14.53 -8.34 23.31
C LEU A 416 14.33 -8.69 21.84
N ASN A 417 14.59 -9.95 21.52
CA ASN A 417 14.27 -10.51 20.21
C ASN A 417 12.80 -10.91 20.20
N VAL A 418 12.04 -10.39 19.23
CA VAL A 418 10.62 -10.70 19.05
C VAL A 418 10.38 -11.14 17.61
N LEU A 419 9.71 -12.27 17.43
CA LEU A 419 9.22 -12.73 16.13
C LEU A 419 7.71 -12.90 16.23
N MET A 420 6.98 -12.34 15.28
CA MET A 420 5.52 -12.32 15.28
C MET A 420 4.97 -12.67 13.90
N ALA A 421 3.91 -13.47 13.90
CA ALA A 421 3.07 -13.70 12.74
C ALA A 421 1.63 -13.41 13.15
N ALA A 422 0.87 -12.78 12.26
CA ALA A 422 -0.38 -12.16 12.66
C ALA A 422 -1.35 -11.98 11.50
N VAL A 423 -2.57 -11.59 11.87
CA VAL A 423 -3.59 -11.07 10.96
C VAL A 423 -3.94 -9.67 11.38
N SER A 424 -3.68 -8.68 10.53
CA SER A 424 -4.10 -7.30 10.73
C SER A 424 -5.41 -7.04 9.99
N GLY A 425 -6.37 -6.41 10.67
CA GLY A 425 -7.56 -5.85 10.04
C GLY A 425 -7.32 -4.37 9.75
N ASP A 426 -6.87 -4.04 8.54
CA ASP A 426 -7.37 -2.82 7.89
C ASP A 426 -8.72 -3.17 7.23
N SER A 427 -9.29 -2.30 6.40
CA SER A 427 -10.55 -2.58 5.66
C SER A 427 -10.60 -3.93 4.90
N LEU A 428 -9.45 -4.63 4.80
CA LEU A 428 -9.27 -5.99 4.31
C LEU A 428 -8.28 -6.78 5.22
N PRO A 429 -8.70 -7.85 5.91
CA PRO A 429 -7.79 -8.62 6.76
C PRO A 429 -6.61 -9.19 5.97
N ARG A 430 -5.39 -8.99 6.47
CA ARG A 430 -4.14 -9.41 5.82
C ARG A 430 -3.22 -10.15 6.79
N THR A 431 -2.53 -11.16 6.28
CA THR A 431 -1.43 -11.81 7.00
C THR A 431 -0.22 -10.88 7.07
N PHE A 432 0.49 -10.85 8.19
CA PHE A 432 1.78 -10.18 8.26
C PHE A 432 2.78 -10.94 9.12
N VAL A 433 4.05 -10.61 8.92
CA VAL A 433 5.14 -11.02 9.80
C VAL A 433 5.83 -9.78 10.35
N TYR A 434 6.32 -9.85 11.58
CA TYR A 434 7.06 -8.78 12.22
C TYR A 434 8.26 -9.34 12.99
N TRP A 435 9.38 -8.61 13.00
CA TRP A 435 10.50 -8.94 13.88
C TRP A 435 11.24 -7.71 14.39
N THR A 436 11.88 -7.85 15.56
CA THR A 436 12.84 -6.89 16.12
C THR A 436 13.90 -7.63 16.96
N THR A 437 15.03 -6.98 17.20
CA THR A 437 16.16 -7.46 18.02
C THR A 437 16.44 -6.63 19.27
N ASP A 438 15.73 -5.52 19.42
CA ASP A 438 15.98 -4.53 20.47
C ASP A 438 14.65 -3.95 20.96
N ARG A 439 13.62 -4.81 21.01
CA ARG A 439 12.29 -4.38 21.44
C ARG A 439 11.87 -3.12 20.66
N GLY A 440 11.93 -3.14 19.34
CA GLY A 440 11.39 -2.07 18.50
C GLY A 440 12.10 -0.72 18.57
N ALA A 441 13.16 -0.56 19.38
CA ALA A 441 13.76 0.74 19.68
C ALA A 441 14.48 1.33 18.46
N THR A 442 15.35 0.54 17.84
CA THR A 442 16.07 0.91 16.61
C THR A 442 15.89 -0.11 15.49
N THR A 443 15.55 -1.35 15.83
CA THR A 443 15.26 -2.42 14.87
C THR A 443 13.79 -2.80 14.90
N GLY A 444 13.25 -3.21 13.76
CA GLY A 444 11.82 -3.49 13.64
C GLY A 444 11.46 -3.60 12.17
N CYS A 445 10.75 -4.67 11.81
CA CYS A 445 10.45 -4.89 10.41
C CYS A 445 9.13 -5.60 10.20
N TYR A 446 8.23 -4.92 9.49
CA TYR A 446 6.99 -5.51 8.99
C TYR A 446 7.19 -6.08 7.59
N ASN A 447 6.71 -7.30 7.39
CA ASN A 447 6.67 -8.00 6.11
C ASN A 447 8.04 -7.99 5.40
N MET A 448 8.03 -7.62 4.12
CA MET A 448 9.20 -7.48 3.26
C MET A 448 9.59 -6.00 3.09
N LEU A 449 9.15 -5.11 3.99
CA LEU A 449 9.41 -3.66 3.91
C LEU A 449 10.83 -3.29 4.39
N CYS A 450 11.62 -4.28 4.76
CA CYS A 450 13.00 -4.20 5.24
C CYS A 450 13.65 -5.59 5.11
N GLN A 451 14.97 -5.66 5.27
CA GLN A 451 15.70 -6.92 5.10
C GLN A 451 15.60 -7.79 6.35
N GLY A 452 15.21 -9.07 6.24
CA GLY A 452 15.41 -10.03 7.34
C GLY A 452 14.51 -11.26 7.33
N PHE A 453 13.35 -11.21 6.67
CA PHE A 453 12.47 -12.38 6.53
C PHE A 453 12.62 -13.03 5.16
N VAL A 454 13.00 -14.30 5.10
CA VAL A 454 13.19 -15.04 3.85
C VAL A 454 11.88 -15.73 3.47
N LEU A 455 11.22 -15.25 2.42
CA LEU A 455 10.06 -15.90 1.82
C LEU A 455 10.53 -17.07 0.93
N VAL A 456 9.87 -18.22 1.06
CA VAL A 456 10.19 -19.43 0.26
C VAL A 456 9.00 -20.02 -0.46
N ASN A 457 7.78 -19.62 -0.08
CA ASN A 457 6.57 -20.09 -0.72
C ASN A 457 6.39 -19.44 -2.11
N PRO A 458 6.14 -20.21 -3.18
CA PRO A 458 6.00 -19.66 -4.53
C PRO A 458 4.59 -19.11 -4.83
N ASP A 459 3.62 -19.36 -3.97
CA ASP A 459 2.20 -19.10 -4.24
C ASP A 459 1.61 -18.00 -3.33
N ILE A 460 2.09 -17.90 -2.09
CA ILE A 460 1.52 -17.04 -1.07
C ILE A 460 2.50 -15.91 -0.72
N PRO A 461 2.24 -14.66 -1.15
CA PRO A 461 3.01 -13.51 -0.68
C PRO A 461 2.72 -13.23 0.80
N VAL A 462 3.71 -12.68 1.50
CA VAL A 462 3.45 -12.01 2.80
C VAL A 462 2.62 -10.75 2.55
N GLY A 463 1.68 -10.42 3.44
CA GLY A 463 0.76 -9.29 3.23
C GLY A 463 -0.49 -9.65 2.43
N SER A 464 -0.68 -10.94 2.14
CA SER A 464 -1.86 -11.44 1.41
C SER A 464 -3.12 -11.32 2.26
N SER A 465 -4.21 -10.96 1.59
CA SER A 465 -5.55 -10.97 2.15
C SER A 465 -5.94 -12.36 2.64
N ILE A 466 -6.65 -12.41 3.77
CA ILE A 466 -7.13 -13.64 4.38
C ILE A 466 -8.65 -13.59 4.51
N LEU A 467 -9.32 -14.37 3.66
CA LEU A 467 -10.78 -14.38 3.52
C LEU A 467 -11.31 -15.80 3.42
N PRO A 468 -12.55 -16.05 3.88
CA PRO A 468 -13.47 -15.10 4.51
C PRO A 468 -13.11 -14.71 5.96
N ALA A 469 -13.64 -13.57 6.41
CA ALA A 469 -13.54 -13.07 7.78
C ALA A 469 -14.82 -13.38 8.58
N SER A 470 -14.67 -13.50 9.89
CA SER A 470 -15.73 -13.75 10.87
C SER A 470 -16.74 -12.61 10.96
N ILE A 471 -17.98 -12.95 11.34
CA ILE A 471 -19.08 -12.00 11.53
C ILE A 471 -19.54 -12.09 12.98
N TYR A 472 -19.67 -10.95 13.66
CA TYR A 472 -20.22 -10.89 15.02
C TYR A 472 -21.61 -11.55 15.11
N GLN A 473 -21.81 -12.46 16.06
CA GLN A 473 -23.00 -13.31 16.22
C GLN A 473 -23.39 -14.08 14.95
N GLY A 474 -22.42 -14.32 14.07
CA GLY A 474 -22.61 -14.95 12.78
C GLY A 474 -21.65 -16.10 12.53
N LYS A 475 -21.37 -16.34 11.25
CA LYS A 475 -20.42 -17.38 10.85
C LYS A 475 -19.00 -16.97 11.22
N GLN A 476 -18.31 -17.84 11.95
CA GLN A 476 -16.93 -17.65 12.39
C GLN A 476 -15.96 -18.30 11.41
N TYR A 477 -14.81 -17.66 11.20
CA TYR A 477 -13.70 -18.16 10.40
C TYR A 477 -12.38 -17.93 11.13
N ASP A 478 -11.58 -18.99 11.20
CA ASP A 478 -10.27 -18.98 11.80
C ASP A 478 -9.25 -19.67 10.90
N TYR A 479 -7.99 -19.31 11.08
CA TYR A 479 -6.88 -19.84 10.31
C TYR A 479 -5.77 -20.25 11.25
N GLN A 480 -5.06 -21.31 10.86
CA GLN A 480 -4.00 -21.87 11.69
C GLN A 480 -2.66 -21.20 11.40
N PHE A 481 -1.98 -20.76 12.46
CA PHE A 481 -0.67 -20.15 12.42
C PHE A 481 0.29 -20.95 13.30
N SER A 482 1.53 -21.11 12.85
CA SER A 482 2.61 -21.58 13.71
C SER A 482 3.94 -20.89 13.44
N ILE A 483 4.69 -20.69 14.51
CA ILE A 483 6.09 -20.27 14.51
C ILE A 483 6.89 -21.44 15.10
N VAL A 484 7.84 -21.99 14.34
CA VAL A 484 8.60 -23.18 14.75
C VAL A 484 10.09 -23.02 14.47
N GLN A 485 10.91 -23.32 15.46
CA GLN A 485 12.35 -23.41 15.30
C GLN A 485 12.71 -24.76 14.66
N ALA A 486 13.27 -24.72 13.45
CA ALA A 486 13.67 -25.90 12.69
C ALA A 486 14.92 -25.62 11.86
N ILE A 487 15.88 -26.56 11.89
CA ILE A 487 17.17 -26.45 11.16
C ILE A 487 17.93 -25.16 11.50
N GLY A 488 17.81 -24.70 12.75
CA GLY A 488 18.42 -23.47 13.21
C GLY A 488 17.64 -22.19 12.89
N HIS A 489 16.60 -22.21 12.06
CA HIS A 489 15.82 -21.01 11.71
C HIS A 489 14.42 -21.03 12.30
N TRP A 490 13.79 -19.86 12.41
CA TRP A 490 12.41 -19.73 12.88
C TRP A 490 11.45 -19.61 11.70
N TRP A 491 10.63 -20.63 11.50
CA TRP A 491 9.74 -20.76 10.35
C TRP A 491 8.32 -20.32 10.69
N VAL A 492 7.68 -19.64 9.74
CA VAL A 492 6.26 -19.28 9.79
C VAL A 492 5.48 -20.22 8.89
N ARG A 493 4.41 -20.81 9.43
CA ARG A 493 3.47 -21.64 8.67
C ARG A 493 2.05 -21.12 8.85
N VAL A 494 1.28 -21.15 7.77
CA VAL A 494 -0.05 -20.53 7.71
C VAL A 494 -1.05 -21.46 7.04
N GLY A 495 -2.34 -21.27 7.35
CA GLY A 495 -3.45 -22.01 6.76
C GLY A 495 -3.61 -23.43 7.32
N ASP A 496 -4.69 -24.10 6.92
CA ASP A 496 -5.06 -25.42 7.45
C ASP A 496 -4.03 -26.49 7.08
N ASP A 497 -3.51 -26.43 5.86
CA ASP A 497 -2.44 -27.31 5.36
C ASP A 497 -1.07 -26.99 5.99
N GLN A 498 -1.00 -25.94 6.82
CA GLN A 498 0.23 -25.47 7.48
C GLN A 498 1.40 -25.34 6.51
N VAL A 499 1.15 -24.65 5.40
CA VAL A 499 2.14 -24.42 4.37
C VAL A 499 3.23 -23.51 4.92
N GLY A 500 4.49 -23.86 4.67
CA GLY A 500 5.63 -23.02 5.03
C GLY A 500 5.63 -21.75 4.19
N LEU A 501 5.49 -20.60 4.84
CA LEU A 501 5.53 -19.29 4.19
C LEU A 501 6.99 -18.86 3.95
N GLY A 502 7.76 -18.86 5.03
CA GLY A 502 9.11 -18.33 5.07
C GLY A 502 9.76 -18.55 6.43
N TYR A 503 10.93 -17.97 6.63
CA TYR A 503 11.64 -18.05 7.90
C TYR A 503 12.46 -16.81 8.21
N TRP A 504 12.70 -16.60 9.50
CA TRP A 504 13.67 -15.69 10.05
C TRP A 504 15.00 -16.43 10.28
N PRO A 505 16.10 -16.01 9.62
CA PRO A 505 17.42 -16.59 9.83
C PRO A 505 17.92 -16.34 11.25
N SER A 506 18.45 -17.38 11.90
CA SER A 506 19.00 -17.36 13.27
C SER A 506 20.07 -16.29 13.50
N GLU A 507 20.83 -16.00 12.46
CA GLU A 507 21.96 -15.08 12.42
C GLU A 507 21.55 -13.67 12.86
N LEU A 508 20.26 -13.34 12.74
CA LEU A 508 19.69 -12.06 13.15
C LEU A 508 19.23 -12.05 14.62
N PHE A 509 18.99 -13.21 15.24
CA PHE A 509 18.27 -13.33 16.52
C PHE A 509 19.09 -14.08 17.59
N PRO A 510 20.14 -13.46 18.15
CA PRO A 510 21.05 -14.12 19.09
C PRO A 510 20.33 -14.66 20.34
N ASN A 511 19.30 -13.97 20.86
CA ASN A 511 18.58 -14.41 22.05
C ASN A 511 17.51 -15.47 21.77
N LEU A 512 17.30 -15.84 20.50
CA LEU A 512 16.40 -16.93 20.10
C LEU A 512 17.14 -18.15 19.55
N LEU A 513 18.48 -18.19 19.64
CA LEU A 513 19.29 -19.30 19.12
C LEU A 513 18.97 -20.64 19.81
N ARG A 514 18.73 -20.62 21.13
CA ARG A 514 18.44 -21.82 21.93
C ARG A 514 16.96 -22.17 22.00
N GLY A 515 16.10 -21.33 21.46
CA GLY A 515 14.65 -21.35 21.68
C GLY A 515 14.19 -20.04 22.31
N ALA A 516 12.88 -19.87 22.40
CA ALA A 516 12.22 -18.72 22.98
C ALA A 516 12.03 -18.91 24.49
N GLU A 517 12.17 -17.83 25.26
CA GLU A 517 11.92 -17.83 26.71
C GLU A 517 10.43 -17.72 27.02
N GLN A 518 9.65 -17.11 26.12
CA GLN A 518 8.20 -17.07 26.19
C GLN A 518 7.60 -17.23 24.78
N VAL A 519 6.42 -17.85 24.75
CA VAL A 519 5.55 -17.87 23.56
C VAL A 519 4.16 -17.42 23.97
N ALA A 520 3.49 -16.71 23.07
CA ALA A 520 2.24 -16.04 23.40
C ALA A 520 1.32 -15.88 22.19
N TRP A 521 0.05 -15.67 22.52
CA TRP A 521 -1.04 -15.46 21.58
C TRP A 521 -1.94 -14.34 22.08
N GLY A 522 -2.63 -13.64 21.19
CA GLY A 522 -3.55 -12.58 21.57
C GLY A 522 -3.71 -11.54 20.48
N GLY A 523 -3.80 -10.27 20.86
CA GLY A 523 -3.92 -9.19 19.90
C GLY A 523 -3.30 -7.87 20.36
N SER A 524 -3.06 -7.01 19.39
CA SER A 524 -2.52 -5.66 19.59
C SER A 524 -3.41 -4.63 18.90
N ALA A 525 -3.65 -3.51 19.59
CA ALA A 525 -4.35 -2.36 19.09
C ALA A 525 -3.45 -1.13 19.23
N GLU A 526 -3.11 -0.50 18.12
CA GLU A 526 -2.26 0.69 18.05
C GLU A 526 -3.14 1.93 17.86
N PRO A 527 -3.11 2.90 18.79
CA PRO A 527 -3.83 4.16 18.66
C PRO A 527 -3.27 5.02 17.52
N SER A 528 -4.04 6.02 17.09
CA SER A 528 -3.58 6.97 16.07
C SER A 528 -2.45 7.85 16.59
N LEU A 529 -1.57 8.28 15.70
CA LEU A 529 -0.53 9.28 15.98
C LEU A 529 -1.09 10.66 16.38
N TYR A 530 -2.37 10.92 16.07
CA TYR A 530 -3.01 12.22 16.28
C TYR A 530 -4.11 12.19 17.33
N SER A 531 -4.40 11.02 17.90
CA SER A 531 -5.40 10.85 18.94
C SER A 531 -5.05 9.70 19.88
N ASP A 532 -5.26 9.89 21.18
CA ASP A 532 -5.17 8.80 22.17
C ASP A 532 -6.29 7.75 22.02
N GLU A 533 -7.14 7.87 20.99
CA GLU A 533 -8.19 6.92 20.67
C GLU A 533 -7.60 5.61 20.13
N SER A 534 -7.77 4.54 20.89
CA SER A 534 -7.35 3.19 20.49
C SER A 534 -8.43 2.50 19.64
N PRO A 535 -8.06 1.73 18.61
CA PRO A 535 -9.02 1.09 17.72
C PRO A 535 -9.73 -0.11 18.39
N PRO A 536 -10.89 -0.54 17.86
CA PRO A 536 -11.49 -1.80 18.30
C PRO A 536 -10.55 -2.99 18.04
N LEU A 537 -10.60 -3.99 18.94
CA LEU A 537 -9.81 -5.22 18.84
C LEU A 537 -10.73 -6.42 18.61
N GLY A 538 -10.39 -7.27 17.64
CA GLY A 538 -11.16 -8.47 17.33
C GLY A 538 -12.54 -8.14 16.76
N SER A 539 -13.61 -8.57 17.45
CA SER A 539 -14.99 -8.24 17.07
C SER A 539 -15.43 -6.82 17.47
N GLY A 540 -14.57 -6.06 18.13
CA GLY A 540 -14.92 -4.77 18.75
C GLY A 540 -15.71 -4.92 20.07
N HIS A 541 -15.86 -6.13 20.60
CA HIS A 541 -16.60 -6.40 21.84
C HIS A 541 -15.70 -7.13 22.85
N LYS A 542 -15.91 -6.83 24.13
CA LYS A 542 -15.22 -7.54 25.21
C LYS A 542 -15.73 -8.99 25.29
N PRO A 543 -14.86 -9.95 25.62
CA PRO A 543 -15.26 -11.34 25.83
C PRO A 543 -16.28 -11.50 26.96
N ASN A 544 -17.25 -12.39 26.75
CA ASN A 544 -18.27 -12.76 27.74
C ASN A 544 -18.45 -14.29 27.84
N GLY A 545 -17.48 -15.06 27.37
CA GLY A 545 -17.51 -16.52 27.30
C GLY A 545 -18.09 -17.09 26.00
N ARG A 546 -18.56 -16.26 25.08
CA ARG A 546 -19.09 -16.69 23.77
C ARG A 546 -18.10 -16.44 22.62
N PRO A 547 -17.68 -17.48 21.87
CA PRO A 547 -16.71 -17.35 20.78
C PRO A 547 -17.30 -16.71 19.51
N ASP A 548 -18.62 -16.58 19.40
CA ASP A 548 -19.28 -15.86 18.31
C ASP A 548 -19.43 -14.35 18.56
N GLU A 549 -19.12 -13.88 19.78
CA GLU A 549 -19.27 -12.48 20.20
C GLU A 549 -17.93 -11.78 20.43
N ALA A 550 -16.84 -12.53 20.65
CA ALA A 550 -15.48 -12.02 20.79
C ALA A 550 -14.50 -12.74 19.87
N CYS A 551 -13.33 -12.13 19.63
CA CYS A 551 -12.26 -12.83 18.92
C CYS A 551 -11.75 -13.98 19.79
N PHE A 552 -11.39 -15.09 19.16
CA PHE A 552 -10.92 -16.27 19.87
C PHE A 552 -9.61 -16.81 19.29
N VAL A 553 -8.85 -17.45 20.16
CA VAL A 553 -7.72 -18.30 19.82
C VAL A 553 -8.01 -19.69 20.37
N ARG A 554 -7.89 -20.72 19.52
CA ARG A 554 -8.19 -22.11 19.88
C ARG A 554 -7.14 -23.07 19.37
N ASN A 555 -7.23 -24.32 19.81
CA ASN A 555 -6.28 -25.36 19.44
C ASN A 555 -4.84 -24.91 19.75
N ILE A 556 -4.66 -24.25 20.89
CA ILE A 556 -3.36 -23.72 21.31
C ILE A 556 -2.44 -24.89 21.65
N GLN A 557 -1.27 -24.90 21.04
CA GLN A 557 -0.22 -25.88 21.25
C GLN A 557 1.14 -25.17 21.24
N TYR A 558 2.12 -25.73 21.93
CA TYR A 558 3.49 -25.25 21.94
C TYR A 558 4.47 -26.39 21.75
N ILE A 559 5.69 -26.07 21.33
CA ILE A 559 6.77 -27.05 21.17
C ILE A 559 7.69 -26.87 22.37
N ALA A 560 7.71 -27.86 23.26
CA ALA A 560 8.55 -27.87 24.45
C ALA A 560 10.05 -28.01 24.09
N SER A 561 10.93 -27.81 25.06
CA SER A 561 12.40 -27.91 24.91
C SER A 561 12.90 -29.27 24.39
N ASN A 562 12.10 -30.34 24.57
CA ASN A 562 12.38 -31.67 24.03
C ASN A 562 11.79 -31.91 22.62
N TYR A 563 11.34 -30.85 21.95
CA TYR A 563 10.67 -30.89 20.65
C TYR A 563 9.37 -31.71 20.63
N ILE A 564 8.68 -31.82 21.77
CA ILE A 564 7.35 -32.44 21.85
C ILE A 564 6.28 -31.36 21.76
N LEU A 565 5.35 -31.55 20.82
CA LEU A 565 4.14 -30.74 20.70
C LEU A 565 3.21 -31.02 21.89
N SER A 566 2.93 -29.98 22.67
CA SER A 566 2.24 -30.05 23.96
C SER A 566 1.09 -29.04 24.02
N ILE A 567 0.13 -29.27 24.92
CA ILE A 567 -1.00 -28.37 25.17
C ILE A 567 -0.72 -27.61 26.49
N PRO A 568 -1.00 -26.30 26.55
CA PRO A 568 -0.89 -25.52 27.80
C PRO A 568 -1.81 -26.04 28.92
N THR A 569 -1.57 -25.53 30.14
CA THR A 569 -2.40 -25.71 31.34
C THR A 569 -2.50 -24.35 32.03
N LEU A 570 -3.56 -24.02 32.77
CA LEU A 570 -3.63 -22.70 33.43
C LEU A 570 -2.40 -22.42 34.30
N ASP A 571 -1.89 -23.45 34.99
CA ASP A 571 -0.71 -23.34 35.84
C ASP A 571 0.55 -22.85 35.12
N ASN A 572 0.70 -23.07 33.82
CA ASN A 572 1.90 -22.66 33.08
C ASN A 572 1.68 -21.43 32.19
N THR A 573 0.52 -20.81 32.31
CA THR A 573 0.12 -19.64 31.52
C THR A 573 -0.12 -18.40 32.37
N ILE A 574 0.00 -17.24 31.75
CA ILE A 574 -0.34 -15.94 32.35
C ILE A 574 -1.16 -15.11 31.35
N ASN A 575 -2.13 -14.36 31.87
CA ASN A 575 -2.92 -13.38 31.13
C ASN A 575 -2.36 -11.99 31.34
N TYR A 576 -2.36 -11.17 30.29
CA TYR A 576 -2.00 -9.75 30.38
C TYR A 576 -2.90 -8.90 29.50
N VAL A 577 -3.37 -7.78 30.04
CA VAL A 577 -4.19 -6.78 29.37
C VAL A 577 -3.64 -5.41 29.76
N SER A 578 -3.09 -4.68 28.79
CA SER A 578 -2.48 -3.36 29.04
C SER A 578 -3.48 -2.26 29.40
N SER A 579 -4.73 -2.39 28.93
CA SER A 579 -5.79 -1.40 29.14
C SER A 579 -7.14 -2.10 29.33
N SER A 580 -7.40 -2.46 30.59
CA SER A 580 -8.60 -3.21 31.00
C SER A 580 -9.89 -2.38 30.92
N SER A 581 -9.77 -1.04 30.88
CA SER A 581 -10.89 -0.13 30.59
C SER A 581 -11.47 -0.42 29.20
N CYS A 582 -10.63 -0.74 28.22
CA CYS A 582 -11.04 -0.87 26.82
C CYS A 582 -11.06 -2.30 26.30
N TYR A 583 -10.15 -3.16 26.75
CA TYR A 583 -10.02 -4.52 26.28
C TYR A 583 -10.13 -5.51 27.43
N ASP A 584 -10.41 -6.76 27.11
CA ASP A 584 -10.47 -7.82 28.13
C ASP A 584 -10.13 -9.18 27.50
N LEU A 585 -9.85 -10.17 28.37
CA LEU A 585 -9.52 -11.53 28.00
C LEU A 585 -10.14 -12.54 28.98
N ILE A 586 -10.75 -13.59 28.43
CA ILE A 586 -11.25 -14.73 29.20
C ILE A 586 -10.59 -16.01 28.66
N SER A 587 -9.77 -16.65 29.50
CA SER A 587 -9.12 -17.93 29.21
C SER A 587 -9.85 -19.09 29.87
N ASN A 588 -10.10 -20.18 29.13
CA ASN A 588 -10.72 -21.40 29.64
C ASN A 588 -9.85 -22.61 29.24
N GLU A 589 -9.55 -23.53 30.17
CA GLU A 589 -8.75 -24.74 29.86
C GLU A 589 -9.40 -25.61 28.78
N ASN A 590 -10.72 -25.66 28.80
CA ASN A 590 -11.54 -26.29 27.78
C ASN A 590 -12.65 -25.31 27.38
N CYS A 591 -12.61 -24.83 26.14
CA CYS A 591 -13.81 -24.27 25.53
C CYS A 591 -14.85 -25.41 25.50
N ASP A 592 -16.07 -25.19 26.00
CA ASP A 592 -17.19 -26.15 25.93
C ASP A 592 -17.62 -26.52 24.48
N PHE A 593 -16.86 -26.05 23.49
CA PHE A 593 -17.06 -26.23 22.07
C PHE A 593 -16.11 -27.32 21.56
N ASP A 594 -16.51 -28.60 21.62
CA ASP A 594 -15.80 -29.68 20.93
C ASP A 594 -15.68 -29.35 19.42
N PRO A 595 -14.49 -29.31 18.77
CA PRO A 595 -13.17 -29.80 19.20
C PRO A 595 -12.13 -28.69 19.50
N PHE A 596 -12.55 -27.59 20.13
CA PHE A 596 -11.70 -26.46 20.54
C PHE A 596 -10.90 -26.90 21.78
N LYS A 597 -9.79 -27.63 21.58
CA LYS A 597 -8.74 -27.81 22.60
C LYS A 597 -8.34 -26.43 23.17
N TYR A 598 -7.69 -26.37 24.34
CA TYR A 598 -7.19 -25.17 25.06
C TYR A 598 -7.28 -23.83 24.29
N CYS A 599 -8.05 -22.88 24.82
CA CYS A 599 -8.51 -21.69 24.10
C CYS A 599 -8.65 -20.45 25.01
N PHE A 600 -8.78 -19.28 24.39
CA PHE A 600 -9.25 -18.07 25.08
C PHE A 600 -9.99 -17.13 24.11
N THR A 601 -10.75 -16.20 24.67
CA THR A 601 -11.42 -15.12 23.95
C THR A 601 -10.88 -13.77 24.38
N PHE A 602 -10.81 -12.82 23.45
CA PHE A 602 -10.31 -11.48 23.70
C PHE A 602 -10.96 -10.46 22.75
N GLY A 603 -10.92 -9.19 23.12
CA GLY A 603 -11.43 -8.10 22.30
C GLY A 603 -11.84 -6.90 23.12
N GLY A 604 -12.39 -5.89 22.43
CA GLY A 604 -12.92 -4.70 23.07
C GLY A 604 -13.18 -3.56 22.07
N PRO A 605 -14.00 -2.57 22.45
CA PRO A 605 -14.43 -1.49 21.56
C PRO A 605 -13.34 -0.46 21.23
N GLY A 606 -12.26 -0.38 22.01
CA GLY A 606 -11.35 0.76 21.93
C GLY A 606 -11.97 2.03 22.54
N GLY A 607 -11.46 3.22 22.17
CA GLY A 607 -11.91 4.52 22.69
C GLY A 607 -10.80 5.43 23.24
N GLN A 608 -11.19 6.56 23.82
CA GLN A 608 -10.29 7.65 24.27
C GLN A 608 -9.59 7.38 25.62
N ASP A 609 -10.18 6.58 26.51
CA ASP A 609 -9.63 6.26 27.83
C ASP A 609 -8.83 4.94 27.83
N CYS A 610 -8.19 4.64 26.70
CA CYS A 610 -7.48 3.38 26.46
C CYS A 610 -5.97 3.49 26.63
N ALA A 611 -5.43 4.65 27.02
CA ALA A 611 -4.00 4.81 27.26
C ALA A 611 -3.49 3.72 28.21
N ALA A 612 -2.43 3.01 27.79
CA ALA A 612 -1.86 1.90 28.56
C ALA A 612 -1.47 2.43 29.95
N THR A 613 -2.22 2.02 30.98
CA THR A 613 -1.87 2.40 32.34
C THR A 613 -0.70 1.54 32.77
N THR A 614 0.44 2.20 33.00
CA THR A 614 1.57 1.59 33.71
C THR A 614 1.14 1.37 35.15
N ALA A 615 0.49 0.24 35.42
CA ALA A 615 0.45 -0.35 36.75
C ALA A 615 1.81 -1.00 37.05
#